data_AF-A0A955D319-F1
#
_entry.id   AF-A0A955D319-F1
#
_cell.length_a   1.000
_cell.length_b   1.000
_cell.length_c   1.000
_cell.angle_alpha   90.00
_cell.angle_beta   90.00
_cell.angle_gamma   90.00
#
_symmetry.space_group_name_H-M   'P 1'
#
loop_
_entity.id
_entity.type
_entity.pdbx_description
1 polymer ?
#
loop_
_entity_poly.entity_id
_entity_poly.type
_entity_poly.pdbx_seq_one_letter_code
_entity_poly.pdbx_strand_id
1 'polypeptide(L)'
;MTVINRDLGQSIESVSGALAEWVVARHEEVDPDLEARYGPDGHRLWRTDVRARLCQLAQAVSVGRPELFADAVAWAKVAFASREVDVNDLRRSLECTAEVLREHLPADIAERAVDHIAAVLAQFDDMPSAAPSILDQPSPWKRALHDFLRALVDNDRERAARVLEDAVESGATLADVYLGIVCPALVEIGLLWQQNEIGVADEHMCTAVTQHAMTRLFGRIRAQSNPTPRGLTAVIACVGGDMHDIGPRMASELLELDGWRTVFLGANTPVEEIVNAAISSGADLVAVAAGTSFALAGVLDLVERLRATPETAGTKVLVGGRPFAMAPGLWREIGADGCPANARELVALASRVCGAAR
;
A
#
# COMPACT_ATOMS: atom_id res chain seq x y z
N MET A 1 -3.20 4.20 -25.40
CA MET A 1 -4.00 4.30 -24.16
C MET A 1 -4.35 2.89 -23.76
N THR A 2 -3.80 2.42 -22.64
CA THR A 2 -4.22 1.15 -22.05
C THR A 2 -5.64 1.34 -21.54
N VAL A 3 -6.60 0.57 -22.06
CA VAL A 3 -8.00 0.66 -21.63
C VAL A 3 -8.12 -0.11 -20.31
N ILE A 4 -8.48 0.58 -19.23
CA ILE A 4 -8.84 -0.05 -17.95
C ILE A 4 -10.01 -0.99 -18.23
N ASN A 5 -9.87 -2.27 -17.88
CA ASN A 5 -10.87 -3.31 -18.09
C ASN A 5 -11.08 -4.09 -16.79
N ARG A 6 -12.03 -3.60 -15.97
CA ARG A 6 -12.31 -4.17 -14.64
C ARG A 6 -12.95 -5.56 -14.72
N ASP A 7 -13.81 -5.78 -15.71
CA ASP A 7 -14.48 -7.08 -15.91
C ASP A 7 -13.46 -8.20 -16.10
N LEU A 8 -12.32 -7.87 -16.71
CA LEU A 8 -11.25 -8.82 -16.96
C LEU A 8 -10.52 -9.25 -15.68
N GLY A 9 -10.21 -8.31 -14.77
CA GLY A 9 -9.65 -8.67 -13.46
C GLY A 9 -10.65 -9.38 -12.56
N GLN A 10 -11.92 -8.93 -12.54
CA GLN A 10 -12.98 -9.59 -11.78
C GLN A 10 -13.19 -11.05 -12.21
N SER A 11 -13.03 -11.33 -13.50
CA SER A 11 -13.10 -12.70 -14.03
C SER A 11 -12.02 -13.60 -13.44
N ILE A 12 -10.80 -13.11 -13.22
CA ILE A 12 -9.72 -13.86 -12.56
C ILE A 12 -9.99 -13.95 -11.05
N GLU A 13 -10.34 -12.83 -10.42
CA GLU A 13 -10.50 -12.73 -8.97
C GLU A 13 -11.63 -13.63 -8.43
N SER A 14 -12.77 -13.69 -9.15
CA SER A 14 -13.96 -14.46 -8.76
C SER A 14 -13.73 -15.97 -8.71
N VAL A 15 -12.76 -16.49 -9.48
CA VAL A 15 -12.40 -17.91 -9.52
C VAL A 15 -11.00 -18.18 -8.98
N SER A 16 -10.35 -17.19 -8.36
CA SER A 16 -8.97 -17.28 -7.86
C SER A 16 -8.76 -18.45 -6.88
N GLY A 17 -9.79 -18.81 -6.11
CA GLY A 17 -9.75 -19.96 -5.21
C GLY A 17 -9.59 -21.29 -5.94
N ALA A 18 -10.33 -21.50 -7.04
CA ALA A 18 -10.25 -22.72 -7.84
C ALA A 18 -8.96 -22.76 -8.66
N LEU A 19 -8.58 -21.63 -9.26
CA LEU A 19 -7.31 -21.49 -9.97
C LEU A 19 -6.13 -21.80 -9.05
N ALA A 20 -6.13 -21.32 -7.82
CA ALA A 20 -5.05 -21.60 -6.87
C ALA A 20 -4.90 -23.10 -6.60
N GLU A 21 -6.00 -23.84 -6.43
CA GLU A 21 -5.95 -25.30 -6.26
C GLU A 21 -5.32 -25.99 -7.48
N TRP A 22 -5.75 -25.62 -8.68
CA TRP A 22 -5.22 -26.21 -9.92
C TRP A 22 -3.75 -25.87 -10.16
N VAL A 23 -3.31 -24.66 -9.81
CA VAL A 23 -1.91 -24.26 -9.90
C VAL A 23 -1.04 -25.06 -8.93
N VAL A 24 -1.50 -25.28 -7.69
CA VAL A 24 -0.74 -26.07 -6.71
C VAL A 24 -0.65 -27.52 -7.18
N ALA A 25 -1.76 -28.11 -7.63
CA ALA A 25 -1.77 -29.47 -8.19
C ALA A 25 -0.81 -29.59 -9.39
N ARG A 26 -0.83 -28.63 -10.33
CA ARG A 26 0.10 -28.59 -11.46
C ARG A 26 1.55 -28.47 -10.98
N HIS A 27 1.83 -27.70 -9.95
CA HIS A 27 3.16 -27.55 -9.38
C HIS A 27 3.69 -28.88 -8.79
N GLU A 28 2.84 -29.62 -8.08
CA GLU A 28 3.16 -30.95 -7.53
C GLU A 28 3.37 -31.99 -8.65
N GLU A 29 2.63 -31.90 -9.76
CA GLU A 29 2.82 -32.77 -10.93
C GLU A 29 4.19 -32.58 -11.59
N VAL A 30 4.65 -31.33 -11.72
CA VAL A 30 5.94 -31.01 -12.34
C VAL A 30 7.13 -31.12 -11.38
N ASP A 31 6.86 -31.10 -10.06
CA ASP A 31 7.86 -31.16 -9.00
C ASP A 31 7.41 -32.15 -7.90
N PRO A 32 7.63 -33.46 -8.09
CA PRO A 32 7.18 -34.49 -7.14
C PRO A 32 7.80 -34.38 -5.75
N ASP A 33 8.90 -33.65 -5.60
CA ASP A 33 9.59 -33.43 -4.33
C ASP A 33 9.05 -32.20 -3.55
N LEU A 34 8.09 -31.46 -4.11
CA LEU A 34 7.52 -30.26 -3.49
C LEU A 34 6.90 -30.57 -2.11
N GLU A 35 6.11 -31.64 -2.01
CA GLU A 35 5.49 -32.06 -0.74
C GLU A 35 6.56 -32.46 0.30
N ALA A 36 7.61 -33.15 -0.14
CA ALA A 36 8.72 -33.55 0.73
C ALA A 36 9.50 -32.34 1.27
N ARG A 37 9.64 -31.26 0.48
CA ARG A 37 10.32 -30.02 0.87
C ARG A 37 9.52 -29.17 1.86
N TYR A 38 8.21 -29.04 1.65
CA TYR A 38 7.37 -28.10 2.43
C TYR A 38 6.47 -28.76 3.49
N GLY A 39 6.41 -30.09 3.50
CA GLY A 39 5.66 -30.86 4.48
C GLY A 39 4.14 -30.73 4.34
N PRO A 40 3.37 -31.29 5.29
CA PRO A 40 1.92 -31.46 5.18
C PRO A 40 1.13 -30.13 5.17
N ASP A 41 1.74 -29.05 5.66
CA ASP A 41 1.14 -27.70 5.63
C ASP A 41 1.53 -26.91 4.38
N GLY A 42 2.53 -27.37 3.62
CA GLY A 42 3.07 -26.70 2.44
C GLY A 42 2.01 -26.42 1.39
N HIS A 43 1.15 -27.40 1.11
CA HIS A 43 0.04 -27.27 0.15
C HIS A 43 -0.91 -26.11 0.54
N ARG A 44 -1.28 -26.00 1.81
CA ARG A 44 -2.17 -24.92 2.31
C ARG A 44 -1.52 -23.55 2.19
N LEU A 45 -0.23 -23.45 2.48
CA LEU A 45 0.55 -22.22 2.35
C LEU A 45 0.65 -21.80 0.88
N TRP A 46 1.06 -22.71 0.00
CA TRP A 46 1.15 -22.46 -1.43
C TRP A 46 -0.18 -22.02 -2.03
N ARG A 47 -1.29 -22.68 -1.67
CA ARG A 47 -2.62 -22.28 -2.11
C ARG A 47 -2.96 -20.84 -1.69
N THR A 48 -2.61 -20.46 -0.46
CA THR A 48 -2.85 -19.10 0.06
C THR A 48 -2.03 -18.08 -0.73
N ASP A 49 -0.75 -18.36 -0.94
CA ASP A 49 0.18 -17.47 -1.64
C ASP A 49 -0.16 -17.33 -3.13
N VAL A 50 -0.49 -18.44 -3.80
CA VAL A 50 -0.92 -18.44 -5.20
C VAL A 50 -2.20 -17.65 -5.36
N ARG A 51 -3.17 -17.83 -4.46
CA ARG A 51 -4.42 -17.05 -4.50
C ARG A 51 -4.16 -15.56 -4.33
N ALA A 52 -3.31 -15.17 -3.39
CA ALA A 52 -2.91 -13.77 -3.21
C ALA A 52 -2.26 -13.21 -4.48
N ARG A 53 -1.32 -13.95 -5.10
CA ARG A 53 -0.69 -13.56 -6.36
C ARG A 53 -1.67 -13.46 -7.53
N LEU A 54 -2.64 -14.37 -7.64
CA LEU A 54 -3.71 -14.31 -8.64
C LEU A 54 -4.57 -13.06 -8.48
N CYS A 55 -4.91 -12.69 -7.26
CA CYS A 55 -5.61 -11.43 -6.98
C CYS A 55 -4.75 -10.21 -7.36
N GLN A 56 -3.44 -10.21 -7.07
CA GLN A 56 -2.53 -9.12 -7.49
C GLN A 56 -2.40 -9.04 -9.02
N LEU A 57 -2.31 -10.19 -9.69
CA LEU A 57 -2.32 -10.29 -11.15
C LEU A 57 -3.62 -9.71 -11.73
N ALA A 58 -4.78 -10.06 -11.15
CA ALA A 58 -6.07 -9.52 -11.55
C ALA A 58 -6.11 -7.98 -11.47
N GLN A 59 -5.55 -7.39 -10.42
CA GLN A 59 -5.47 -5.93 -10.26
C GLN A 59 -4.54 -5.31 -11.32
N ALA A 60 -3.35 -5.87 -11.53
CA ALA A 60 -2.41 -5.41 -12.55
C ALA A 60 -3.01 -5.46 -13.97
N VAL A 61 -3.67 -6.57 -14.28
CA VAL A 61 -4.32 -6.81 -15.56
C VAL A 61 -5.52 -5.86 -15.77
N SER A 62 -6.29 -5.56 -14.73
CA SER A 62 -7.43 -4.63 -14.79
C SER A 62 -7.05 -3.23 -15.28
N VAL A 63 -5.84 -2.78 -14.93
CA VAL A 63 -5.32 -1.47 -15.35
C VAL A 63 -4.24 -1.57 -16.43
N GLY A 64 -3.97 -2.79 -16.91
CA GLY A 64 -2.93 -3.13 -17.87
C GLY A 64 -1.55 -2.56 -17.50
N ARG A 65 -1.16 -2.75 -16.23
CA ARG A 65 0.13 -2.32 -15.68
C ARG A 65 0.92 -3.52 -15.15
N PRO A 66 1.79 -4.14 -15.97
CA PRO A 66 2.60 -5.28 -15.55
C PRO A 66 3.56 -4.94 -14.39
N GLU A 67 3.94 -3.67 -14.24
CA GLU A 67 4.82 -3.21 -13.16
C GLU A 67 4.21 -3.45 -11.77
N LEU A 68 2.87 -3.43 -11.66
CA LEU A 68 2.17 -3.74 -10.40
C LEU A 68 2.33 -5.21 -10.00
N PHE A 69 2.28 -6.12 -10.97
CA PHE A 69 2.50 -7.54 -10.71
C PHE A 69 3.99 -7.84 -10.49
N ALA A 70 4.88 -7.16 -11.21
CA ALA A 70 6.32 -7.25 -11.01
C ALA A 70 6.73 -6.83 -9.59
N ASP A 71 6.16 -5.75 -9.05
CA ASP A 71 6.39 -5.33 -7.66
C ASP A 71 5.98 -6.39 -6.64
N ALA A 72 4.81 -7.00 -6.83
CA ALA A 72 4.33 -8.09 -5.97
C ALA A 72 5.24 -9.34 -6.03
N VAL A 73 5.70 -9.72 -7.23
CA VAL A 73 6.61 -10.86 -7.40
C VAL A 73 8.00 -10.57 -6.85
N ALA A 74 8.51 -9.35 -7.01
CA ALA A 74 9.78 -8.93 -6.42
C ALA A 74 9.72 -8.99 -4.88
N TRP A 75 8.61 -8.55 -4.28
CA TRP A 75 8.39 -8.69 -2.85
C TRP A 75 8.40 -10.17 -2.41
N ALA A 76 7.72 -11.05 -3.15
CA ALA A 76 7.70 -12.48 -2.88
C ALA A 76 9.10 -13.11 -3.04
N LYS A 77 9.87 -12.73 -4.07
CA LYS A 77 11.22 -13.24 -4.32
C LYS A 77 12.17 -12.92 -3.16
N VAL A 78 12.13 -11.69 -2.65
CA VAL A 78 12.89 -11.30 -1.44
C VAL A 78 12.46 -12.10 -0.22
N ALA A 79 11.14 -12.30 -0.03
CA ALA A 79 10.64 -13.10 1.09
C ALA A 79 11.10 -14.56 1.00
N PHE A 80 11.07 -15.16 -0.19
CA PHE A 80 11.54 -16.53 -0.41
C PHE A 80 13.03 -16.66 -0.08
N ALA A 81 13.85 -15.81 -0.69
CA ALA A 81 15.30 -15.82 -0.48
C ALA A 81 15.69 -15.61 0.99
N SER A 82 15.00 -14.71 1.71
CA SER A 82 15.29 -14.41 3.12
C SER A 82 14.85 -15.53 4.07
N ARG A 83 13.91 -16.38 3.64
CA ARG A 83 13.36 -17.49 4.43
C ARG A 83 13.98 -18.84 4.06
N GLU A 84 15.10 -18.82 3.34
CA GLU A 84 15.80 -20.02 2.84
C GLU A 84 14.91 -20.92 1.96
N VAL A 85 13.92 -20.32 1.29
CA VAL A 85 13.04 -20.97 0.31
C VAL A 85 13.61 -20.78 -1.09
N ASP A 86 13.63 -21.84 -1.91
CA ASP A 86 14.17 -21.76 -3.26
C ASP A 86 13.32 -20.82 -4.13
N VAL A 87 13.92 -19.72 -4.60
CA VAL A 87 13.27 -18.75 -5.48
C VAL A 87 12.85 -19.36 -6.82
N ASN A 88 13.41 -20.50 -7.22
CA ASN A 88 12.99 -21.22 -8.42
C ASN A 88 11.61 -21.88 -8.25
N ASP A 89 11.19 -22.19 -7.02
CA ASP A 89 9.83 -22.70 -6.78
C ASP A 89 8.79 -21.58 -7.01
N LEU A 90 9.15 -20.32 -6.72
CA LEU A 90 8.33 -19.18 -7.08
C LEU A 90 8.25 -19.02 -8.60
N ARG A 91 9.39 -19.12 -9.31
CA ARG A 91 9.42 -19.09 -10.78
C ARG A 91 8.51 -20.18 -11.37
N ARG A 92 8.66 -21.41 -10.90
CA ARG A 92 7.86 -22.56 -11.36
C ARG A 92 6.38 -22.38 -11.06
N SER A 93 6.03 -21.88 -9.88
CA SER A 93 4.64 -21.54 -9.54
C SER A 93 4.04 -20.51 -10.51
N LEU A 94 4.82 -19.53 -10.98
CA LEU A 94 4.37 -18.55 -12.00
C LEU A 94 4.17 -19.20 -13.38
N GLU A 95 5.06 -20.12 -13.77
CA GLU A 95 4.93 -20.91 -15.01
C GLU A 95 3.66 -21.78 -14.98
N CYS A 96 3.44 -22.53 -13.90
CA CYS A 96 2.21 -23.30 -13.68
C CYS A 96 0.97 -22.40 -13.67
N THR A 97 1.07 -21.20 -13.10
CA THR A 97 -0.02 -20.21 -13.14
C THR A 97 -0.36 -19.84 -14.59
N ALA A 98 0.64 -19.56 -15.43
CA ALA A 98 0.39 -19.22 -16.84
C ALA A 98 -0.27 -20.37 -17.62
N GLU A 99 0.10 -21.63 -17.35
CA GLU A 99 -0.54 -22.79 -17.97
C GLU A 99 -2.00 -22.95 -17.56
N VAL A 100 -2.27 -22.96 -16.25
CA VAL A 100 -3.63 -23.11 -15.70
C VAL A 100 -4.56 -21.99 -16.19
N LEU A 101 -4.07 -20.75 -16.29
CA LEU A 101 -4.87 -19.65 -16.82
C LEU A 101 -5.27 -19.89 -18.29
N ARG A 102 -4.38 -20.43 -19.13
CA ARG A 102 -4.72 -20.76 -20.54
C ARG A 102 -5.72 -21.90 -20.66
N GLU A 103 -5.67 -22.86 -19.75
CA GLU A 103 -6.55 -24.03 -19.76
C GLU A 103 -7.97 -23.70 -19.26
N HIS A 104 -8.10 -22.78 -18.30
CA HIS A 104 -9.34 -22.59 -17.56
C HIS A 104 -10.04 -21.25 -17.75
N LEU A 105 -9.39 -20.24 -18.36
CA LEU A 105 -10.01 -18.95 -18.63
C LEU A 105 -10.28 -18.74 -20.13
N PRO A 106 -11.25 -17.86 -20.48
CA PRO A 106 -11.43 -17.41 -21.87
C PRO A 106 -10.12 -16.88 -22.46
N ALA A 107 -9.87 -17.17 -23.74
CA ALA A 107 -8.57 -16.92 -24.39
C ALA A 107 -8.12 -15.45 -24.30
N ASP A 108 -9.04 -14.50 -24.47
CA ASP A 108 -8.77 -13.06 -24.40
C ASP A 108 -8.35 -12.59 -23.00
N ILE A 109 -8.88 -13.23 -21.95
CA ILE A 109 -8.52 -12.98 -20.55
C ILE A 109 -7.19 -13.65 -20.22
N ALA A 110 -7.05 -14.92 -20.61
CA ALA A 110 -5.87 -15.73 -20.38
C ALA A 110 -4.62 -15.10 -21.01
N GLU A 111 -4.69 -14.69 -22.29
CA GLU A 111 -3.57 -14.09 -23.01
C GLU A 111 -3.04 -12.85 -22.28
N ARG A 112 -3.92 -11.94 -21.86
CA ARG A 112 -3.51 -10.73 -21.14
C ARG A 112 -2.86 -11.05 -19.80
N ALA A 113 -3.43 -11.97 -19.03
CA ALA A 113 -2.87 -12.37 -17.74
C ALA A 113 -1.50 -13.05 -17.90
N VAL A 114 -1.39 -13.93 -18.90
CA VAL A 114 -0.15 -14.60 -19.27
C VAL A 114 0.91 -13.62 -19.74
N ASP A 115 0.56 -12.57 -20.50
CA ASP A 115 1.52 -11.55 -20.92
C ASP A 115 2.13 -10.81 -19.72
N HIS A 116 1.34 -10.56 -18.67
CA HIS A 116 1.86 -9.96 -17.42
C HIS A 116 2.82 -10.92 -16.71
N ILE A 117 2.49 -12.21 -16.66
CA ILE A 117 3.38 -13.24 -16.09
C ILE A 117 4.67 -13.36 -16.91
N ALA A 118 4.56 -13.38 -18.24
CA ALA A 118 5.70 -13.49 -19.14
C ALA A 118 6.65 -12.29 -19.01
N ALA A 119 6.10 -11.07 -18.90
CA ALA A 119 6.89 -9.86 -18.65
C ALA A 119 7.66 -9.93 -17.31
N VAL A 120 7.07 -10.53 -16.28
CA VAL A 120 7.73 -10.77 -14.99
C VAL A 120 8.80 -11.85 -15.11
N LEU A 121 8.51 -12.99 -15.73
CA LEU A 121 9.45 -14.09 -15.90
C LEU A 121 10.69 -13.68 -16.71
N ALA A 122 10.52 -12.82 -17.71
CA ALA A 122 11.61 -12.31 -18.55
C ALA A 122 12.67 -11.50 -17.78
N GLN A 123 12.29 -10.90 -16.64
CA GLN A 123 13.19 -10.12 -15.79
C GLN A 123 13.39 -10.75 -14.40
N PHE A 124 12.91 -11.99 -14.19
CA PHE A 124 12.86 -12.60 -12.87
C PHE A 124 14.25 -12.73 -12.23
N ASP A 125 15.29 -13.07 -13.01
CA ASP A 125 16.65 -13.21 -12.48
C ASP A 125 17.22 -11.87 -12.00
N ASP A 126 16.89 -10.78 -12.69
CA ASP A 126 17.33 -9.42 -12.37
C ASP A 126 16.54 -8.78 -11.21
N MET A 127 15.39 -9.35 -10.83
CA MET A 127 14.63 -8.89 -9.66
C MET A 127 15.43 -9.06 -8.36
N PRO A 128 15.23 -8.19 -7.36
CA PRO A 128 15.95 -8.30 -6.10
C PRO A 128 15.62 -9.61 -5.36
N SER A 129 16.65 -10.26 -4.83
CA SER A 129 16.52 -11.36 -3.85
C SER A 129 16.79 -10.90 -2.41
N ALA A 130 17.16 -9.64 -2.22
CA ALA A 130 17.32 -9.01 -0.92
C ALA A 130 16.83 -7.56 -1.02
N ALA A 131 16.27 -7.05 0.08
CA ALA A 131 15.92 -5.65 0.21
C ALA A 131 16.90 -4.98 1.19
N PRO A 132 17.47 -3.81 0.85
CA PRO A 132 18.41 -3.12 1.73
C PRO A 132 17.69 -2.56 2.96
N SER A 133 18.34 -2.63 4.12
CA SER A 133 17.86 -1.97 5.33
C SER A 133 17.85 -0.45 5.15
N ILE A 134 16.80 0.20 5.66
CA ILE A 134 16.74 1.67 5.66
C ILE A 134 17.81 2.27 6.60
N LEU A 135 18.31 1.47 7.56
CA LEU A 135 19.30 1.88 8.54
C LEU A 135 20.71 2.04 7.93
N ASP A 136 20.96 1.37 6.81
CA ASP A 136 22.21 1.51 6.07
C ASP A 136 22.29 2.82 5.29
N GLN A 137 21.14 3.47 5.05
CA GLN A 137 21.07 4.71 4.31
C GLN A 137 21.45 5.91 5.19
N PRO A 138 22.11 6.94 4.61
CA PRO A 138 22.40 8.16 5.34
C PRO A 138 21.11 8.93 5.62
N SER A 139 20.90 9.31 6.88
CA SER A 139 19.77 10.12 7.31
C SER A 139 20.20 11.10 8.40
N PRO A 140 19.75 12.37 8.36
CA PRO A 140 19.95 13.31 9.47
C PRO A 140 19.25 12.85 10.75
N TRP A 141 18.27 11.94 10.64
CA TRP A 141 17.49 11.41 11.74
C TRP A 141 17.96 10.04 12.23
N LYS A 142 19.12 9.54 11.76
CA LYS A 142 19.58 8.15 12.00
C LYS A 142 19.53 7.73 13.47
N ARG A 143 19.97 8.60 14.39
CA ARG A 143 19.91 8.32 15.83
C ARG A 143 18.48 8.19 16.34
N ALA A 144 17.63 9.16 16.04
CA ALA A 144 16.23 9.14 16.46
C ALA A 144 15.46 7.96 15.84
N LEU A 145 15.74 7.62 14.58
CA LEU A 145 15.21 6.43 13.90
C LEU A 145 15.59 5.15 14.65
N HIS A 146 16.86 4.96 15.00
CA HIS A 146 17.31 3.78 15.75
C HIS A 146 16.67 3.71 17.14
N ASP A 147 16.58 4.85 17.84
CA ASP A 147 15.99 4.89 19.18
C ASP A 147 14.47 4.65 19.15
N PHE A 148 13.78 5.14 18.11
CA PHE A 148 12.36 4.89 17.89
C PHE A 148 12.10 3.42 17.57
N LEU A 149 12.85 2.81 16.63
CA LEU A 149 12.74 1.40 16.30
C LEU A 149 12.92 0.48 17.51
N ARG A 150 13.94 0.76 18.33
CA ARG A 150 14.15 0.02 19.59
C ARG A 150 12.94 0.12 20.51
N ALA A 151 12.38 1.32 20.66
CA ALA A 151 11.18 1.51 21.46
C ALA A 151 9.95 0.76 20.91
N LEU A 152 9.81 0.64 19.58
CA LEU A 152 8.75 -0.15 18.96
C LEU A 152 8.88 -1.64 19.29
N VAL A 153 10.07 -2.20 19.06
CA VAL A 153 10.37 -3.62 19.31
C VAL A 153 10.27 -3.97 20.80
N ASP A 154 10.72 -3.07 21.68
CA ASP A 154 10.63 -3.23 23.13
C ASP A 154 9.19 -3.00 23.68
N ASN A 155 8.23 -2.63 22.82
CA ASN A 155 6.86 -2.22 23.19
C ASN A 155 6.83 -1.06 24.22
N ASP A 156 7.83 -0.18 24.19
CA ASP A 156 7.95 0.95 25.11
C ASP A 156 7.26 2.19 24.53
N ARG A 157 5.96 2.31 24.81
CA ARG A 157 5.11 3.42 24.36
C ARG A 157 5.58 4.79 24.83
N GLU A 158 6.16 4.85 26.03
CA GLU A 158 6.60 6.10 26.63
C GLU A 158 7.89 6.57 25.95
N ARG A 159 8.86 5.66 25.77
CA ARG A 159 10.10 5.95 25.05
C ARG A 159 9.82 6.30 23.59
N ALA A 160 8.94 5.59 22.91
CA ALA A 160 8.56 5.88 21.53
C ALA A 160 8.01 7.30 21.39
N ALA A 161 7.10 7.72 22.29
CA ALA A 161 6.56 9.08 22.29
C ALA A 161 7.64 10.13 22.56
N ARG A 162 8.50 9.91 23.57
CA ARG A 162 9.59 10.84 23.91
C ARG A 162 10.56 11.06 22.76
N VAL A 163 10.94 10.01 22.03
CA VAL A 163 11.85 10.15 20.88
C VAL A 163 11.29 11.11 19.83
N LEU A 164 9.98 11.04 19.55
CA LEU A 164 9.35 11.95 18.59
C LEU A 164 9.20 13.38 19.15
N GLU A 165 8.88 13.51 20.44
CA GLU A 165 8.78 14.80 21.14
C GLU A 165 10.12 15.52 21.19
N ASP A 166 11.20 14.83 21.59
CA ASP A 166 12.57 15.36 21.67
C ASP A 166 13.04 15.86 20.30
N ALA A 167 12.65 15.19 19.21
CA ALA A 167 12.97 15.63 17.85
C ALA A 167 12.32 16.98 17.53
N VAL A 168 11.04 17.18 17.90
CA VAL A 168 10.35 18.47 17.73
C VAL A 168 10.92 19.55 18.64
N GLU A 169 11.23 19.22 19.90
CA GLU A 169 11.87 20.14 20.85
C GLU A 169 13.26 20.58 20.39
N SER A 170 13.93 19.74 19.60
CA SER A 170 15.22 20.05 18.93
C SER A 170 15.06 20.83 17.61
N GLY A 171 13.84 21.24 17.25
CA GLY A 171 13.55 22.10 16.10
C GLY A 171 13.05 21.37 14.85
N ALA A 172 12.80 20.05 14.90
CA ALA A 172 12.20 19.34 13.77
C ALA A 172 10.73 19.76 13.55
N THR A 173 10.31 19.86 12.29
CA THR A 173 8.87 20.00 11.99
C THR A 173 8.16 18.65 12.14
N LEU A 174 6.82 18.66 12.29
CA LEU A 174 6.04 17.42 12.29
C LEU A 174 6.28 16.59 11.02
N ALA A 175 6.41 17.26 9.87
CA ALA A 175 6.70 16.58 8.61
C ALA A 175 8.09 15.94 8.61
N ASP A 176 9.09 16.54 9.26
CA ASP A 176 10.43 15.94 9.39
C ASP A 176 10.40 14.69 10.27
N VAL A 177 9.67 14.73 11.38
CA VAL A 177 9.49 13.57 12.27
C VAL A 177 8.78 12.43 11.55
N TYR A 178 7.69 12.73 10.84
CA TYR A 178 6.92 11.73 10.11
C TYR A 178 7.72 11.09 8.97
N LEU A 179 8.32 11.91 8.10
CA LEU A 179 9.00 11.40 6.92
C LEU A 179 10.43 10.91 7.22
N GLY A 180 11.06 11.39 8.30
CA GLY A 180 12.44 11.09 8.65
C GLY A 180 12.61 10.03 9.73
N ILE A 181 11.61 9.80 10.57
CA ILE A 181 11.66 8.85 11.69
C ILE A 181 10.55 7.80 11.55
N VAL A 182 9.27 8.22 11.53
CA VAL A 182 8.13 7.29 11.60
C VAL A 182 8.03 6.42 10.33
N CYS A 183 8.00 7.04 9.14
CA CYS A 183 7.92 6.29 7.87
C CYS A 183 9.10 5.32 7.70
N PRO A 184 10.38 5.73 7.86
CA PRO A 184 11.51 4.81 7.78
C PRO A 184 11.43 3.68 8.80
N ALA A 185 11.01 3.94 10.04
CA ALA A 185 10.86 2.90 11.04
C ALA A 185 9.85 1.83 10.61
N LEU A 186 8.69 2.23 10.10
CA LEU A 186 7.67 1.27 9.65
C LEU A 186 8.10 0.50 8.40
N VAL A 187 8.90 1.12 7.51
CA VAL A 187 9.52 0.41 6.38
C VAL A 187 10.48 -0.66 6.88
N GLU A 188 11.30 -0.36 7.89
CA GLU A 188 12.21 -1.34 8.49
C GLU A 188 11.46 -2.47 9.19
N ILE A 189 10.41 -2.18 9.97
CA ILE A 189 9.54 -3.21 10.57
C ILE A 189 8.94 -4.11 9.48
N GLY A 190 8.48 -3.53 8.37
CA GLY A 190 7.99 -4.30 7.22
C GLY A 190 9.06 -5.19 6.58
N LEU A 191 10.30 -4.73 6.50
CA LEU A 191 11.44 -5.52 6.03
C LEU A 191 11.73 -6.71 6.95
N LEU A 192 11.80 -6.47 8.27
CA LEU A 192 12.01 -7.53 9.27
C LEU A 192 10.90 -8.59 9.20
N TRP A 193 9.65 -8.16 9.00
CA TRP A 193 8.52 -9.06 8.82
C TRP A 193 8.61 -9.86 7.50
N GLN A 194 8.96 -9.20 6.40
CA GLN A 194 9.18 -9.87 5.11
C GLN A 194 10.26 -10.95 5.23
N GLN A 195 11.34 -10.66 5.94
CA GLN A 195 12.47 -11.55 6.21
C GLN A 195 12.18 -12.64 7.27
N ASN A 196 11.01 -12.62 7.90
CA ASN A 196 10.63 -13.53 8.98
C ASN A 196 11.53 -13.40 10.23
N GLU A 197 12.16 -12.24 10.44
CA GLU A 197 12.87 -11.90 11.67
C GLU A 197 11.91 -11.52 12.81
N ILE A 198 10.74 -10.98 12.45
CA ILE A 198 9.63 -10.72 13.37
C ILE A 198 8.32 -11.30 12.82
N GLY A 199 7.39 -11.63 13.73
CA GLY A 199 6.08 -12.13 13.36
C GLY A 199 5.06 -11.02 13.10
N VAL A 200 3.90 -11.39 12.57
CA VAL A 200 2.77 -10.45 12.39
C VAL A 200 2.29 -9.84 13.72
N ALA A 201 2.45 -10.56 14.84
CA ALA A 201 2.11 -10.04 16.16
C ALA A 201 3.03 -8.85 16.55
N ASP A 202 4.32 -8.95 16.23
CA ASP A 202 5.30 -7.89 16.50
C ASP A 202 5.06 -6.69 15.59
N GLU A 203 4.75 -6.92 14.31
CA GLU A 203 4.38 -5.85 13.37
C GLU A 203 3.14 -5.08 13.89
N HIS A 204 2.06 -5.78 14.25
CA HIS A 204 0.86 -5.16 14.81
C HIS A 204 1.16 -4.37 16.09
N MET A 205 2.03 -4.91 16.95
CA MET A 205 2.46 -4.23 18.17
C MET A 205 3.23 -2.94 17.87
N CYS A 206 4.20 -2.99 16.94
CA CYS A 206 4.96 -1.82 16.49
C CYS A 206 4.06 -0.75 15.88
N THR A 207 3.08 -1.15 15.07
CA THR A 207 2.05 -0.28 14.49
C THR A 207 1.22 0.39 15.58
N ALA A 208 0.77 -0.35 16.60
CA ALA A 208 0.00 0.20 17.72
C ALA A 208 0.81 1.20 18.58
N VAL A 209 2.08 0.89 18.87
CA VAL A 209 2.98 1.80 19.59
C VAL A 209 3.21 3.08 18.79
N THR A 210 3.38 2.96 17.47
CA THR A 210 3.54 4.10 16.56
C THR A 210 2.31 5.00 16.58
N GLN A 211 1.11 4.44 16.46
CA GLN A 211 -0.14 5.21 16.50
C GLN A 211 -0.30 5.96 17.83
N HIS A 212 0.06 5.33 18.95
CA HIS A 212 0.06 5.97 20.28
C HIS A 212 1.02 7.16 20.33
N ALA A 213 2.27 6.97 19.88
CA ALA A 213 3.29 8.03 19.85
C ALA A 213 2.85 9.21 18.98
N MET A 214 2.28 8.94 17.79
CA MET A 214 1.73 9.97 16.91
C MET A 214 0.59 10.76 17.56
N THR A 215 -0.38 10.08 18.22
CA THR A 215 -1.51 10.74 18.89
C THR A 215 -1.04 11.71 19.96
N ARG A 216 -0.08 11.27 20.79
CA ARG A 216 0.48 12.12 21.84
C ARG A 216 1.24 13.32 21.26
N LEU A 217 2.09 13.09 20.27
CA LEU A 217 2.86 14.15 19.62
C LEU A 217 1.92 15.19 18.97
N PHE A 218 0.98 14.74 18.16
CA PHE A 218 0.06 15.62 17.45
C PHE A 218 -0.81 16.43 18.43
N GLY A 219 -1.30 15.81 19.50
CA GLY A 219 -2.04 16.50 20.56
C GLY A 219 -1.26 17.65 21.19
N ARG A 220 0.04 17.45 21.47
CA ARG A 220 0.92 18.51 22.00
C ARG A 220 1.13 19.63 20.99
N ILE A 221 1.44 19.31 19.74
CA ILE A 221 1.65 20.30 18.69
C ILE A 221 0.38 21.10 18.48
N ARG A 222 -0.78 20.44 18.38
CA ARG A 222 -2.07 21.09 18.15
C ARG A 222 -2.44 22.04 19.28
N ALA A 223 -2.19 21.68 20.53
CA ALA A 223 -2.44 22.55 21.68
C ALA A 223 -1.62 23.86 21.67
N GLN A 224 -0.48 23.85 20.98
CA GLN A 224 0.41 25.02 20.83
C GLN A 224 0.21 25.74 19.50
N SER A 225 -0.61 25.18 18.60
CA SER A 225 -0.86 25.69 17.26
C SER A 225 -2.20 26.42 17.20
N ASN A 226 -2.28 27.48 16.42
CA ASN A 226 -3.54 28.10 16.04
C ASN A 226 -3.52 28.47 14.55
N PRO A 227 -3.53 27.47 13.65
CA PRO A 227 -3.39 27.74 12.22
C PRO A 227 -4.60 28.52 11.71
N THR A 228 -4.33 29.48 10.84
CA THR A 228 -5.37 30.28 10.20
C THR A 228 -6.24 29.38 9.34
N PRO A 229 -7.57 29.32 9.57
CA PRO A 229 -8.45 28.49 8.77
C PRO A 229 -8.41 28.88 7.29
N ARG A 230 -8.23 27.88 6.41
CA ARG A 230 -8.30 28.08 4.95
C ARG A 230 -9.74 28.12 4.43
N GLY A 231 -10.70 27.66 5.23
CA GLY A 231 -12.08 27.44 4.78
C GLY A 231 -12.23 26.24 3.84
N LEU A 232 -11.24 25.34 3.80
CA LEU A 232 -11.24 24.14 2.97
C LEU A 232 -11.40 22.88 3.81
N THR A 233 -12.14 21.91 3.29
CA THR A 233 -12.39 20.61 3.92
C THR A 233 -11.77 19.48 3.09
N ALA A 234 -11.02 18.59 3.75
CA ALA A 234 -10.49 17.38 3.16
C ALA A 234 -11.06 16.13 3.85
N VAL A 235 -11.53 15.15 3.08
CA VAL A 235 -11.81 13.79 3.54
C VAL A 235 -10.59 12.92 3.24
N ILE A 236 -10.10 12.19 4.24
CA ILE A 236 -8.93 11.33 4.11
C ILE A 236 -9.28 9.92 4.58
N ALA A 237 -9.02 8.91 3.74
CA ALA A 237 -9.40 7.53 4.03
C ALA A 237 -8.48 6.50 3.34
N CYS A 238 -8.53 5.26 3.81
CA CYS A 238 -8.18 4.08 3.01
C CYS A 238 -9.48 3.41 2.55
N VAL A 239 -9.52 2.95 1.29
CA VAL A 239 -10.67 2.23 0.76
C VAL A 239 -10.83 0.85 1.41
N GLY A 240 -12.01 0.26 1.25
CA GLY A 240 -12.32 -1.07 1.73
C GLY A 240 -11.26 -2.10 1.34
N GLY A 241 -10.87 -2.94 2.30
CA GLY A 241 -9.79 -3.92 2.19
C GLY A 241 -8.40 -3.40 2.53
N ASP A 242 -8.22 -2.09 2.72
CA ASP A 242 -6.90 -1.50 3.00
C ASP A 242 -6.76 -1.03 4.46
N MET A 243 -5.80 -1.61 5.18
CA MET A 243 -5.54 -1.34 6.58
C MET A 243 -4.42 -0.30 6.84
N HIS A 244 -3.76 0.21 5.78
CA HIS A 244 -2.52 0.99 5.92
C HIS A 244 -2.77 2.50 6.15
N ASP A 245 -3.39 2.84 7.28
CA ASP A 245 -3.89 4.19 7.55
C ASP A 245 -2.89 5.19 8.13
N ILE A 246 -1.70 4.76 8.56
CA ILE A 246 -0.69 5.65 9.15
C ILE A 246 -0.26 6.74 8.15
N GLY A 247 0.00 6.39 6.89
CA GLY A 247 0.37 7.38 5.86
C GLY A 247 -0.73 8.42 5.62
N PRO A 248 -1.98 8.01 5.36
CA PRO A 248 -3.16 8.89 5.32
C PRO A 248 -3.33 9.75 6.58
N ARG A 249 -3.10 9.18 7.76
CA ARG A 249 -3.15 9.93 9.03
C ARG A 249 -2.11 11.05 9.06
N MET A 250 -0.86 10.78 8.65
CA MET A 250 0.18 11.81 8.55
C MET A 250 -0.26 12.94 7.62
N ALA A 251 -0.87 12.62 6.48
CA ALA A 251 -1.40 13.62 5.56
C ALA A 251 -2.53 14.46 6.18
N SER A 252 -3.46 13.83 6.90
CA SER A 252 -4.54 14.52 7.63
C SER A 252 -3.97 15.50 8.64
N GLU A 253 -3.08 15.05 9.52
CA GLU A 253 -2.51 15.87 10.58
C GLU A 253 -1.68 17.05 10.03
N LEU A 254 -0.96 16.86 8.91
CA LEU A 254 -0.26 17.96 8.24
C LEU A 254 -1.22 18.95 7.57
N LEU A 255 -2.33 18.51 6.98
CA LEU A 255 -3.38 19.39 6.45
C LEU A 255 -4.04 20.22 7.57
N GLU A 256 -4.29 19.62 8.73
CA GLU A 256 -4.83 20.33 9.89
C GLU A 256 -3.91 21.44 10.40
N LEU A 257 -2.59 21.20 10.39
CA LEU A 257 -1.60 22.24 10.72
C LEU A 257 -1.49 23.31 9.63
N ASP A 258 -1.83 23.00 8.39
CA ASP A 258 -1.94 23.96 7.30
C ASP A 258 -3.30 24.71 7.29
N GLY A 259 -4.17 24.47 8.27
CA GLY A 259 -5.42 25.21 8.46
C GLY A 259 -6.63 24.64 7.70
N TRP A 260 -6.52 23.42 7.17
CA TRP A 260 -7.66 22.68 6.64
C TRP A 260 -8.53 22.12 7.76
N ARG A 261 -9.82 21.96 7.47
CA ARG A 261 -10.66 21.03 8.21
C ARG A 261 -10.48 19.65 7.61
N THR A 262 -10.17 18.65 8.43
CA THR A 262 -10.02 17.26 7.98
C THR A 262 -11.13 16.39 8.54
N VAL A 263 -11.53 15.41 7.75
CA VAL A 263 -12.41 14.31 8.14
C VAL A 263 -11.62 13.03 7.85
N PHE A 264 -10.91 12.53 8.86
CA PHE A 264 -10.13 11.30 8.75
C PHE A 264 -10.99 10.08 9.09
N LEU A 265 -11.24 9.23 8.10
CA LEU A 265 -12.09 8.04 8.23
C LEU A 265 -11.32 6.79 8.63
N GLY A 266 -9.99 6.83 8.55
CA GLY A 266 -9.12 5.71 8.92
C GLY A 266 -9.01 4.64 7.83
N ALA A 267 -8.67 3.42 8.28
CA ALA A 267 -8.53 2.24 7.44
C ALA A 267 -9.88 1.64 7.02
N ASN A 268 -9.85 0.84 5.95
CA ASN A 268 -10.92 -0.08 5.54
C ASN A 268 -12.32 0.57 5.45
N THR A 269 -12.40 1.78 4.92
CA THR A 269 -13.66 2.50 4.80
C THR A 269 -14.37 2.12 3.50
N PRO A 270 -15.64 1.66 3.54
CA PRO A 270 -16.41 1.37 2.33
C PRO A 270 -16.51 2.59 1.41
N VAL A 271 -16.45 2.37 0.09
CA VAL A 271 -16.46 3.45 -0.90
C VAL A 271 -17.69 4.35 -0.76
N GLU A 272 -18.86 3.76 -0.52
CA GLU A 272 -20.10 4.50 -0.30
C GLU A 272 -19.99 5.49 0.89
N GLU A 273 -19.41 5.05 2.00
CA GLU A 273 -19.24 5.88 3.19
C GLU A 273 -18.25 7.02 2.96
N ILE A 274 -17.21 6.82 2.14
CA ILE A 274 -16.29 7.89 1.73
C ILE A 274 -17.04 8.94 0.91
N VAL A 275 -17.89 8.52 -0.03
CA VAL A 275 -18.72 9.44 -0.84
C VAL A 275 -19.71 10.20 0.06
N ASN A 276 -20.40 9.51 0.97
CA ASN A 276 -21.32 10.12 1.93
C ASN A 276 -20.62 11.14 2.85
N ALA A 277 -19.40 10.82 3.31
CA ALA A 277 -18.57 11.75 4.07
C ALA A 277 -18.17 12.97 3.24
N ALA A 278 -17.81 12.79 1.97
CA ALA A 278 -17.49 13.90 1.07
C ALA A 278 -18.68 14.84 0.85
N ILE A 279 -19.89 14.30 0.66
CA ILE A 279 -21.13 15.07 0.53
C ILE A 279 -21.45 15.82 1.83
N SER A 280 -21.55 15.10 2.94
CA SER A 280 -22.00 15.67 4.23
C SER A 280 -21.04 16.70 4.80
N SER A 281 -19.75 16.59 4.49
CA SER A 281 -18.73 17.55 4.89
C SER A 281 -18.52 18.68 3.87
N GLY A 282 -19.10 18.62 2.67
CA GLY A 282 -18.81 19.58 1.61
C GLY A 282 -17.31 19.58 1.27
N ALA A 283 -16.74 18.40 1.06
CA ALA A 283 -15.30 18.23 0.87
C ALA A 283 -14.81 18.88 -0.42
N ASP A 284 -13.80 19.75 -0.30
CA ASP A 284 -13.04 20.30 -1.43
C ASP A 284 -12.04 19.29 -1.97
N LEU A 285 -11.61 18.36 -1.12
CA LEU A 285 -10.62 17.34 -1.39
C LEU A 285 -11.03 15.98 -0.81
N VAL A 286 -10.89 14.92 -1.57
CA VAL A 286 -10.78 13.54 -1.09
C VAL A 286 -9.36 13.06 -1.36
N ALA A 287 -8.65 12.66 -0.30
CA ALA A 287 -7.33 12.06 -0.40
C ALA A 287 -7.39 10.58 0.04
N VAL A 288 -6.97 9.68 -0.85
CA VAL A 288 -7.01 8.24 -0.61
C VAL A 288 -5.64 7.61 -0.87
N ALA A 289 -5.22 6.69 -0.01
CA ALA A 289 -4.04 5.88 -0.26
C ALA A 289 -4.41 4.41 -0.49
N ALA A 290 -3.62 3.76 -1.35
CA ALA A 290 -3.58 2.32 -1.53
C ALA A 290 -2.22 1.79 -1.03
N GLY A 291 -2.19 1.12 0.11
CA GLY A 291 -0.98 0.50 0.67
C GLY A 291 -0.48 -0.69 -0.16
N THR A 292 -1.41 -1.41 -0.79
CA THR A 292 -1.13 -2.57 -1.66
C THR A 292 -1.97 -2.53 -2.93
N SER A 293 -1.63 -3.36 -3.92
CA SER A 293 -2.41 -3.48 -5.15
C SER A 293 -3.83 -4.01 -4.92
N PHE A 294 -4.11 -4.70 -3.81
CA PHE A 294 -5.46 -5.17 -3.47
C PHE A 294 -6.47 -4.02 -3.32
N ALA A 295 -6.01 -2.83 -2.91
CA ALA A 295 -6.87 -1.67 -2.73
C ALA A 295 -7.20 -0.94 -4.05
N LEU A 296 -6.53 -1.30 -5.16
CA LEU A 296 -6.61 -0.53 -6.40
C LEU A 296 -8.03 -0.50 -6.97
N ALA A 297 -8.72 -1.64 -7.05
CA ALA A 297 -10.11 -1.70 -7.48
C ALA A 297 -11.04 -0.77 -6.67
N GLY A 298 -10.86 -0.71 -5.35
CA GLY A 298 -11.62 0.19 -4.47
C GLY A 298 -11.35 1.66 -4.74
N VAL A 299 -10.10 2.04 -5.03
CA VAL A 299 -9.76 3.42 -5.41
C VAL A 299 -10.40 3.78 -6.76
N LEU A 300 -10.36 2.87 -7.74
CA LEU A 300 -10.99 3.08 -9.04
C LEU A 300 -12.51 3.31 -8.92
N ASP A 301 -13.21 2.47 -8.15
CA ASP A 301 -14.65 2.63 -7.87
C ASP A 301 -14.94 3.96 -7.14
N LEU A 302 -14.10 4.33 -6.17
CA LEU A 302 -14.22 5.61 -5.46
C LEU A 302 -14.13 6.80 -6.40
N VAL A 303 -13.09 6.87 -7.25
CA VAL A 303 -12.95 8.01 -8.17
C VAL A 303 -14.14 8.09 -9.13
N GLU A 304 -14.57 6.95 -9.68
CA GLU A 304 -15.74 6.91 -10.57
C GLU A 304 -17.01 7.40 -9.87
N ARG A 305 -17.30 6.93 -8.66
CA ARG A 305 -18.49 7.34 -7.90
C ARG A 305 -18.46 8.82 -7.54
N LEU A 306 -17.31 9.35 -7.11
CA LEU A 306 -17.16 10.79 -6.84
C LEU A 306 -17.43 11.63 -8.10
N ARG A 307 -17.03 11.15 -9.28
CA ARG A 307 -17.30 11.87 -10.55
C ARG A 307 -18.75 11.72 -11.02
N ALA A 308 -19.38 10.58 -10.77
CA ALA A 308 -20.75 10.29 -11.18
C ALA A 308 -21.79 10.96 -10.27
N THR A 309 -21.44 11.25 -9.01
CA THR A 309 -22.31 11.92 -8.04
C THR A 309 -22.25 13.45 -8.22
N PRO A 310 -23.36 14.14 -8.55
CA PRO A 310 -23.36 15.57 -8.84
C PRO A 310 -22.77 16.45 -7.72
N GLU A 311 -23.02 16.10 -6.46
CA GLU A 311 -22.57 16.83 -5.28
C GLU A 311 -21.05 16.78 -5.07
N THR A 312 -20.38 15.73 -5.57
CA THR A 312 -18.93 15.52 -5.43
C THR A 312 -18.18 15.56 -6.76
N ALA A 313 -18.88 15.78 -7.87
CA ALA A 313 -18.28 15.84 -9.20
C ALA A 313 -17.15 16.89 -9.31
N GLY A 314 -17.26 17.98 -8.54
CA GLY A 314 -16.25 19.04 -8.45
C GLY A 314 -15.16 18.83 -7.40
N THR A 315 -15.31 17.86 -6.49
CA THR A 315 -14.35 17.57 -5.42
C THR A 315 -13.02 17.09 -6.00
N LYS A 316 -11.91 17.65 -5.53
CA LYS A 316 -10.58 17.22 -5.97
C LYS A 316 -10.24 15.86 -5.38
N VAL A 317 -9.56 15.02 -6.16
CA VAL A 317 -9.18 13.67 -5.74
C VAL A 317 -7.68 13.51 -5.84
N LEU A 318 -7.01 13.27 -4.70
CA LEU A 318 -5.59 12.91 -4.66
C LEU A 318 -5.46 11.44 -4.28
N VAL A 319 -4.66 10.70 -5.04
CA VAL A 319 -4.40 9.28 -4.79
C VAL A 319 -2.94 9.05 -4.45
N GLY A 320 -2.61 8.05 -3.64
CA GLY A 320 -1.23 7.76 -3.29
C GLY A 320 -1.01 6.33 -2.82
N GLY A 321 0.20 6.03 -2.38
CA GLY A 321 0.61 4.70 -1.92
C GLY A 321 1.29 3.86 -3.00
N ARG A 322 1.62 2.62 -2.66
CA ARG A 322 2.57 1.78 -3.41
C ARG A 322 2.17 1.54 -4.87
N PRO A 323 0.91 1.20 -5.21
CA PRO A 323 0.53 0.97 -6.61
C PRO A 323 0.75 2.21 -7.49
N PHE A 324 0.47 3.41 -6.98
CA PHE A 324 0.66 4.64 -7.74
C PHE A 324 2.13 5.06 -7.86
N ALA A 325 2.97 4.65 -6.91
CA ALA A 325 4.41 4.80 -7.02
C ALA A 325 5.01 3.86 -8.08
N MET A 326 4.50 2.62 -8.19
CA MET A 326 4.99 1.61 -9.13
C MET A 326 4.47 1.78 -10.56
N ALA A 327 3.29 2.40 -10.73
CA ALA A 327 2.69 2.66 -12.04
C ALA A 327 2.53 4.17 -12.31
N PRO A 328 3.60 4.88 -12.71
CA PRO A 328 3.53 6.29 -13.07
C PRO A 328 2.42 6.58 -14.09
N GLY A 329 1.65 7.64 -13.84
CA GLY A 329 0.56 8.07 -14.72
C GLY A 329 -0.77 7.35 -14.51
N LEU A 330 -0.82 6.24 -13.76
CA LEU A 330 -2.06 5.53 -13.45
C LEU A 330 -3.13 6.45 -12.84
N TRP A 331 -2.72 7.36 -11.94
CA TRP A 331 -3.62 8.33 -11.32
C TRP A 331 -4.38 9.20 -12.34
N ARG A 332 -3.77 9.54 -13.49
CA ARG A 332 -4.40 10.33 -14.55
C ARG A 332 -5.46 9.51 -15.29
N GLU A 333 -5.15 8.24 -15.54
CA GLU A 333 -6.04 7.33 -16.27
C GLU A 333 -7.32 7.02 -15.49
N ILE A 334 -7.23 6.99 -14.16
CA ILE A 334 -8.40 6.80 -13.29
C ILE A 334 -9.17 8.09 -13.01
N GLY A 335 -8.71 9.25 -13.51
CA GLY A 335 -9.40 10.54 -13.36
C GLY A 335 -9.16 11.27 -12.02
N ALA A 336 -8.08 10.93 -11.30
CA ALA A 336 -7.66 11.69 -10.13
C ALA A 336 -7.00 13.03 -10.55
N ASP A 337 -6.99 14.00 -9.64
CA ASP A 337 -6.41 15.33 -9.83
C ASP A 337 -4.92 15.41 -9.47
N GLY A 338 -4.36 14.35 -8.86
CA GLY A 338 -2.94 14.29 -8.55
C GLY A 338 -2.49 13.06 -7.76
N CYS A 339 -1.18 12.86 -7.69
CA CYS A 339 -0.54 11.78 -6.96
C CYS A 339 0.72 12.27 -6.24
N PRO A 340 0.59 12.80 -5.00
CA PRO A 340 1.75 13.26 -4.24
C PRO A 340 2.62 12.08 -3.80
N ALA A 341 3.95 12.25 -3.80
CA ALA A 341 4.89 11.21 -3.39
C ALA A 341 4.91 10.96 -1.87
N ASN A 342 4.47 11.93 -1.07
CA ASN A 342 4.41 11.83 0.38
C ASN A 342 3.44 12.87 0.99
N ALA A 343 3.23 12.78 2.30
CA ALA A 343 2.32 13.66 3.03
C ALA A 343 2.68 15.16 2.95
N ARG A 344 3.97 15.51 2.86
CA ARG A 344 4.41 16.91 2.69
C ARG A 344 4.04 17.46 1.32
N GLU A 345 4.28 16.68 0.26
CA GLU A 345 3.87 17.07 -1.09
C GLU A 345 2.35 17.13 -1.22
N LEU A 346 1.62 16.25 -0.52
CA LEU A 346 0.16 16.23 -0.51
C LEU A 346 -0.41 17.58 -0.06
N VAL A 347 0.09 18.16 1.03
CA VAL A 347 -0.35 19.49 1.49
C VAL A 347 -0.14 20.55 0.42
N ALA A 348 1.06 20.59 -0.18
CA ALA A 348 1.38 21.57 -1.23
C ALA A 348 0.53 21.39 -2.50
N LEU A 349 0.22 20.14 -2.86
CA LEU A 349 -0.61 19.83 -4.01
C LEU A 349 -2.09 20.14 -3.74
N ALA A 350 -2.60 19.82 -2.56
CA ALA A 350 -3.97 20.12 -2.12
C ALA A 350 -4.29 21.61 -2.27
N SER A 351 -3.44 22.50 -1.74
CA SER A 351 -3.64 23.95 -1.88
C SER A 351 -3.68 24.41 -3.33
N ARG A 352 -2.84 23.81 -4.19
CA ARG A 352 -2.79 24.17 -5.63
C ARG A 352 -4.04 23.72 -6.37
N VAL A 353 -4.52 22.49 -6.15
CA VAL A 353 -5.64 21.92 -6.92
C VAL A 353 -7.00 22.43 -6.46
N CYS A 354 -7.14 22.79 -5.18
CA CYS A 354 -8.37 23.37 -4.63
C CYS A 354 -8.43 24.90 -4.76
N GLY A 355 -7.45 25.53 -5.43
CA GLY A 355 -7.50 26.95 -5.75
C GLY A 355 -7.29 27.89 -4.55
N ALA A 356 -6.61 27.44 -3.50
CA ALA A 356 -6.26 28.30 -2.38
C ALA A 356 -5.20 29.33 -2.86
N ALA A 357 -5.64 30.56 -3.12
CA ALA A 357 -4.71 31.68 -3.28
C ALA A 357 -3.85 31.78 -2.01
N ARG A 358 -2.53 31.91 -2.19
CA ARG A 358 -1.55 32.10 -1.11
C ARG A 358 -1.80 33.39 -0.34
#